data_AF-D7VPX5-F1
#
_entry.id   AF-D7VPX5-F1
#
_cell.length_a   1.000
_cell.length_b   1.000
_cell.length_c   1.000
_cell.angle_alpha   90.00
_cell.angle_beta   90.00
_cell.angle_gamma   90.00
#
_symmetry.space_group_name_H-M   'P 1'
#
loop_
_entity.id
_entity.type
_entity.pdbx_description
1 polymer ?
#
loop_
_entity_poly.entity_id
_entity_poly.type
_entity_poly.pdbx_seq_one_letter_code
_entity_poly.pdbx_strand_id
1 'polypeptide(L)' 'MATAYLREKVVGKTSYADCLHIALATICKADYLISWNFKYIVNVDRIRGYNAVNIKNGYKQLEIRSPRDFIKYEDD' A
#
# COMPACT_ATOMS: atom_id res chain seq x y z
N MET A 1 -12.77 -2.31 2.63
CA MET A 1 -11.33 -2.64 2.54
C MET A 1 -10.49 -2.13 3.70
N ALA A 2 -10.48 -0.83 4.03
CA ALA A 2 -9.58 -0.30 5.08
C ALA A 2 -9.67 -1.01 6.45
N THR A 3 -10.88 -1.36 6.89
CA THR A 3 -11.11 -2.12 8.13
C THR A 3 -10.60 -3.56 8.07
N ALA A 4 -10.50 -4.16 6.88
CA ALA A 4 -9.95 -5.49 6.69
C ALA A 4 -8.45 -5.52 7.00
N TYR A 5 -7.70 -4.48 6.62
CA TYR A 5 -6.27 -4.36 6.96
C TYR A 5 -6.04 -4.26 8.46
N LEU A 6 -6.91 -3.54 9.18
CA LEU A 6 -6.87 -3.46 10.64
C LEU A 6 -7.21 -4.79 11.31
N ARG A 7 -8.24 -5.50 10.80
CA ARG A 7 -8.68 -6.79 11.33
C ARG A 7 -7.60 -7.86 11.18
N GLU A 8 -6.91 -7.86 10.05
CA GLU A 8 -5.81 -8.78 9.73
C GLU A 8 -4.48 -8.29 10.34
N LYS A 9 -4.51 -7.22 11.17
CA LYS A 9 -3.38 -6.65 11.91
C LYS A 9 -2.17 -6.28 11.03
N VAL A 10 -2.40 -5.93 9.76
CA VAL A 10 -1.35 -5.44 8.87
C VAL A 10 -0.73 -4.17 9.44
N VAL A 11 -1.56 -3.31 10.04
CA VAL A 11 -1.13 -2.11 10.77
C VAL A 11 -1.96 -1.90 12.04
N GLY A 12 -1.41 -1.11 12.96
CA GLY A 12 -2.13 -0.69 14.17
C GLY A 12 -3.26 0.30 13.88
N LYS A 13 -4.20 0.43 14.85
CA LYS A 13 -5.41 1.27 14.74
C LYS A 13 -5.14 2.75 14.44
N THR A 14 -3.96 3.27 14.79
CA THR A 14 -3.55 4.66 14.54
C THR A 14 -3.28 4.98 13.07
N SER A 15 -3.26 3.98 12.19
CA SER A 15 -2.95 4.12 10.76
C SER A 15 -4.18 3.92 9.86
N TYR A 16 -5.38 4.24 10.36
CA TYR A 16 -6.62 4.07 9.60
C TYR A 16 -6.67 4.95 8.33
N ALA A 17 -6.15 6.17 8.40
CA ALA A 17 -6.06 7.06 7.23
C ALA A 17 -5.18 6.46 6.11
N ASP A 18 -4.03 5.87 6.46
CA ASP A 18 -3.17 5.17 5.49
C ASP A 18 -3.90 3.95 4.90
N CYS A 19 -4.63 3.20 5.73
CA CYS A 19 -5.46 2.08 5.28
C CYS A 19 -6.55 2.51 4.30
N LEU A 20 -7.19 3.66 4.53
CA LEU A 20 -8.17 4.23 3.61
C LEU A 20 -7.53 4.60 2.28
N HIS A 21 -6.36 5.22 2.30
CA HIS A 21 -5.64 5.60 1.08
C HIS A 21 -5.32 4.37 0.21
N ILE A 22 -4.78 3.30 0.82
CA ILE A 22 -4.47 2.04 0.13
C ILE A 22 -5.74 1.34 -0.36
N ALA A 23 -6.80 1.32 0.45
CA ALA A 23 -8.09 0.76 0.08
C ALA A 23 -8.69 1.47 -1.14
N LEU A 24 -8.61 2.79 -1.19
CA LEU A 24 -9.10 3.58 -2.31
C LEU A 24 -8.32 3.27 -3.59
N ALA A 25 -6.98 3.28 -3.53
CA ALA A 25 -6.14 2.92 -4.67
C ALA A 25 -6.43 1.50 -5.18
N THR A 26 -6.67 0.55 -4.27
CA THR A 26 -7.05 -0.83 -4.61
C THR A 26 -8.40 -0.90 -5.33
N ILE A 27 -9.42 -0.21 -4.80
CA ILE A 27 -10.78 -0.21 -5.37
C ILE A 27 -10.81 0.50 -6.73
N CYS A 28 -10.09 1.62 -6.85
CA CYS A 28 -9.92 2.35 -8.11
C CYS A 28 -9.06 1.61 -9.13
N LYS A 29 -8.54 0.43 -8.79
CA LYS A 29 -7.64 -0.37 -9.64
C LYS A 29 -6.44 0.44 -10.12
N ALA A 30 -5.88 1.29 -9.26
CA ALA A 30 -4.64 1.97 -9.56
C ALA A 30 -3.52 0.93 -9.80
N ASP A 31 -2.60 1.26 -10.70
CA ASP A 31 -1.44 0.40 -10.94
C ASP A 31 -0.37 0.64 -9.88
N TYR A 32 -0.10 1.91 -9.56
CA TYR A 32 0.89 2.31 -8.57
C TYR A 32 0.29 3.21 -7.49
N LEU A 33 0.69 2.97 -6.24
CA LEU A 33 0.52 3.89 -5.11
C LEU A 33 1.89 4.37 -4.66
N ILE A 34 2.13 5.67 -4.83
CA ILE A 34 3.40 6.28 -4.50
C ILE A 34 3.28 7.04 -3.18
N SER A 35 4.22 6.82 -2.25
CA SER A 35 4.19 7.49 -0.94
C SER A 35 5.57 7.71 -0.32
N TRP A 36 5.69 8.76 0.48
CA TRP A 36 6.85 9.03 1.34
C TRP A 36 6.70 8.43 2.76
N ASN A 37 5.59 7.77 3.08
CA ASN A 37 5.39 7.16 4.41
C ASN A 37 6.07 5.79 4.50
N PHE A 38 7.36 5.78 4.82
CA PHE A 38 8.19 4.57 4.99
C PHE A 38 7.79 3.70 6.18
N LYS A 39 7.10 4.26 7.17
CA LYS A 39 6.73 3.53 8.37
C LYS A 39 5.52 2.62 8.12
N TYR A 40 4.51 3.14 7.42
CA TYR A 40 3.21 2.49 7.33
C TYR A 40 2.79 2.12 5.91
N ILE A 41 3.16 2.88 4.87
CA ILE A 41 2.73 2.62 3.50
C ILE A 41 3.80 1.84 2.73
N VAL A 42 5.01 2.38 2.57
CA VAL A 42 6.06 1.78 1.72
C VAL A 42 6.94 0.75 2.43
N ASN A 43 6.51 0.26 3.61
CA ASN A 43 7.20 -0.82 4.32
C ASN A 43 6.89 -2.19 3.68
N VAL A 44 7.93 -2.94 3.29
CA VAL A 44 7.79 -4.20 2.52
C VAL A 44 6.89 -5.24 3.20
N ASP A 45 7.02 -5.43 4.50
CA ASP A 45 6.20 -6.42 5.23
C ASP A 45 4.72 -6.00 5.26
N ARG A 46 4.46 -4.70 5.36
CA ARG A 46 3.09 -4.16 5.30
C ARG A 46 2.52 -4.25 3.89
N ILE A 47 3.29 -3.92 2.86
CA ILE A 47 2.89 -4.06 1.45
C ILE A 47 2.42 -5.50 1.19
N ARG A 48 3.20 -6.49 1.65
CA ARG A 48 2.81 -7.90 1.55
C ARG A 48 1.49 -8.17 2.29
N GLY A 49 1.34 -7.66 3.50
CA GLY A 49 0.09 -7.78 4.26
C GLY A 49 -1.12 -7.15 3.55
N TYR A 50 -1.00 -5.93 3.03
CA TYR A 50 -2.06 -5.25 2.29
C TYR A 50 -2.46 -6.06 1.06
N ASN A 51 -1.49 -6.51 0.27
CA ASN A 51 -1.75 -7.28 -0.94
C ASN A 51 -2.32 -8.66 -0.65
N ALA A 52 -1.92 -9.32 0.45
CA ALA A 52 -2.54 -10.57 0.89
C ALA A 52 -4.04 -10.36 1.20
N VAL A 53 -4.39 -9.27 1.88
CA VAL A 53 -5.79 -8.90 2.14
C VAL A 53 -6.52 -8.56 0.84
N ASN A 54 -5.90 -7.83 -0.09
CA ASN A 54 -6.48 -7.49 -1.37
C ASN A 54 -6.87 -8.73 -2.17
N ILE A 55 -5.92 -9.66 -2.34
CA ILE A 55 -6.13 -10.92 -3.05
C ILE A 55 -7.23 -11.74 -2.39
N LYS A 56 -7.22 -11.85 -1.05
CA LYS A 56 -8.26 -12.57 -0.30
C LYS A 56 -9.67 -12.00 -0.53
N ASN A 57 -9.77 -10.71 -0.83
CA ASN A 57 -11.04 -10.03 -1.13
C ASN A 57 -11.32 -9.92 -2.64
N GLY A 58 -10.55 -10.61 -3.51
CA GLY A 58 -10.75 -10.63 -4.95
C GLY A 58 -10.23 -9.41 -5.71
N TYR A 59 -9.39 -8.58 -5.07
CA TYR A 59 -8.77 -7.42 -5.72
C TYR A 59 -7.40 -7.77 -6.29
N LYS A 60 -7.00 -7.03 -7.34
CA LYS A 60 -5.63 -7.11 -7.87
C LYS A 60 -4.61 -6.63 -6.83
N GLN A 61 -3.37 -7.10 -6.97
CA GLN A 61 -2.26 -6.54 -6.21
C GLN A 61 -2.05 -5.08 -6.60
N LEU A 62 -1.68 -4.27 -5.60
CA LEU A 62 -1.32 -2.87 -5.76
C LEU A 62 0.20 -2.75 -5.62
N GLU A 63 0.84 -2.13 -6.60
CA GLU A 63 2.27 -1.83 -6.52
C GLU A 63 2.46 -0.57 -5.67
N ILE A 64 3.05 -0.75 -4.49
CA ILE A 64 3.34 0.35 -3.56
C ILE A 64 4.84 0.61 -3.60
N ARG A 65 5.21 1.86 -3.88
CA ARG A 65 6.60 2.26 -4.10
C ARG A 65 6.91 3.63 -3.50
N SER A 66 8.18 3.89 -3.26
CA SER A 66 8.67 5.21 -2.88
C SER A 66 8.94 6.05 -4.14
N PRO A 67 8.82 7.39 -4.08
CA PRO A 67 9.20 8.23 -5.21
C PRO A 67 10.65 8.05 -5.66
N ARG A 68 11.54 7.62 -4.76
CA ARG A 68 12.95 7.33 -5.07
C ARG A 68 13.10 6.19 -6.08
N ASP A 69 12.15 5.25 -6.12
CA ASP A 69 12.18 4.12 -7.05
C ASP A 69 11.94 4.54 -8.52
N PHE A 70 11.49 5.78 -8.75
CA PHE A 70 11.17 6.31 -10.08
C PHE A 70 12.16 7.38 -10.56
N ILE A 71 13.09 7.80 -9.72
CA ILE A 71 14.12 8.77 -10.12
C ILE A 71 15.17 7.99 -10.91
N LYS A 72 15.24 8.26 -12.22
CA LYS A 72 16.38 7.84 -13.05
C LYS A 72 17.42 8.96 -12.97
N TYR A 73 18.62 8.63 -12.50
CA TYR A 73 19.76 9.50 -12.74
C TYR A 73 20.10 9.34 -14.23
N GLU A 74 20.12 10.44 -14.99
CA GLU A 74 20.85 10.44 -16.25
C GLU A 74 22.32 10.16 -15.88
N ASP A 75 22.95 9.21 -16.57
CA ASP A 75 24.39 8.99 -16.45
C ASP A 75 25.08 10.28 -16.93
N ASP A 76 25.61 11.08 -15.99
CA ASP A 76 26.54 12.19 -16.28
C ASP A 76 27.90 11.65 -16.74
#